data_AF-A0A1M3NDV2-F1
#
_entry.id   AF-A0A1M3NDV2-F1
#
_cell.length_a   1.000
_cell.length_b   1.000
_cell.length_c   1.000
_cell.angle_alpha   90.00
_cell.angle_beta   90.00
_cell.angle_gamma   90.00
#
_symmetry.space_group_name_H-M   'P 1'
#
loop_
_entity.id
_entity.type
_entity.pdbx_description
1 polymer ?
#
loop_
_entity_poly.entity_id
_entity_poly.type
_entity_poly.pdbx_seq_one_letter_code
_entity_poly.pdbx_strand_id
1 'polypeptide(L)'
;MSRRQHAIVATLCLPVIGLLSAGCEDEQKGTPQVIFDGELQRGSGNDCKDSGRIFQIGEFGTPALEQASKPIKDGEGFEQGTVSVACSVTSAGADEFDVAGSVNLDGATGGFFSIKGKFKATGEQTGIHAIFSSRRSGNSYEQKDSACIVRYTTSNQGVAAGRVWGEITCPKAENTNAQTSCEAIAQFRFENCVQ
;
A
#
# COMPACT_ATOMS: atom_id res chain seq x y z
N MET A 1 -67.41 63.97 -14.62
CA MET A 1 -67.37 63.25 -15.92
C MET A 1 -66.22 62.26 -15.88
N SER A 2 -66.47 61.03 -16.35
CA SER A 2 -65.52 59.94 -16.66
C SER A 2 -64.73 59.33 -15.48
N ARG A 3 -65.14 58.19 -14.89
CA ARG A 3 -65.15 56.76 -15.33
C ARG A 3 -63.82 56.01 -15.14
N ARG A 4 -63.91 54.97 -14.29
CA ARG A 4 -63.43 53.57 -14.47
C ARG A 4 -61.89 53.36 -14.39
N GLN A 5 -61.33 52.24 -13.94
CA GLN A 5 -61.81 50.92 -13.53
C GLN A 5 -60.65 50.21 -12.79
N HIS A 6 -60.98 49.20 -11.99
CA HIS A 6 -60.05 48.35 -11.24
C HIS A 6 -59.27 47.40 -12.17
N ALA A 7 -58.03 47.04 -11.79
CA ALA A 7 -57.44 45.74 -12.11
C ALA A 7 -56.42 45.35 -11.03
N ILE A 8 -56.84 44.40 -10.20
CA ILE A 8 -56.04 43.62 -9.27
C ILE A 8 -55.16 42.69 -10.13
N VAL A 9 -53.84 42.75 -9.98
CA VAL A 9 -52.94 41.74 -10.55
C VAL A 9 -52.40 40.90 -9.40
N ALA A 10 -52.81 39.64 -9.42
CA ALA A 10 -52.52 38.64 -8.42
C ALA A 10 -51.05 38.22 -8.43
N THR A 11 -50.58 38.02 -7.21
CA THR A 11 -49.37 37.36 -6.74
C THR A 11 -49.10 36.02 -7.45
N LEU A 12 -47.87 35.83 -7.94
CA LEU A 12 -47.31 34.52 -8.25
C LEU A 12 -45.89 34.47 -7.65
N CYS A 13 -45.85 34.13 -6.35
CA CYS A 13 -44.64 33.68 -5.67
C CYS A 13 -44.33 32.25 -6.13
N LEU A 14 -43.29 32.08 -6.94
CA LEU A 14 -42.69 30.77 -7.22
C LEU A 14 -41.62 30.50 -6.16
N PRO A 15 -41.73 29.43 -5.34
CA PRO A 15 -40.61 28.98 -4.54
C PRO A 15 -39.64 28.23 -5.46
N VAL A 16 -38.51 28.87 -5.78
CA VAL A 16 -37.36 28.18 -6.37
C VAL A 16 -36.78 27.31 -5.25
N ILE A 17 -37.20 26.04 -5.21
CA ILE A 17 -36.55 25.02 -4.40
C ILE A 17 -35.20 24.78 -5.08
N GLY A 18 -34.17 25.47 -4.59
CA GLY A 18 -32.79 25.16 -4.92
C GLY A 18 -32.49 23.75 -4.43
N LEU A 19 -32.50 22.79 -5.35
CA LEU A 19 -31.86 21.49 -5.16
C LEU A 19 -30.37 21.77 -4.95
N LEU A 20 -29.96 21.92 -3.69
CA LEU A 20 -28.58 21.70 -3.27
C LEU A 20 -28.32 20.21 -3.52
N SER A 21 -27.90 19.88 -4.74
CA SER A 21 -27.18 18.64 -4.94
C SER A 21 -25.95 18.76 -4.04
N ALA A 22 -25.95 18.01 -2.94
CA ALA A 22 -24.73 17.61 -2.28
C ALA A 22 -23.93 16.81 -3.33
N GLY A 23 -23.23 17.53 -4.20
CA GLY A 23 -22.11 16.97 -4.92
C GLY A 23 -21.06 16.73 -3.86
N CYS A 24 -21.06 15.53 -3.27
CA CYS A 24 -19.83 14.97 -2.76
C CYS A 24 -18.90 14.96 -3.97
N GLU A 25 -18.02 15.96 -4.07
CA GLU A 25 -16.82 15.82 -4.88
C GLU A 25 -16.20 14.51 -4.41
N ASP A 26 -16.26 13.48 -5.26
CA ASP A 26 -15.49 12.26 -5.07
C ASP A 26 -14.06 12.72 -4.84
N GLU A 27 -13.61 12.62 -3.60
CA GLU A 27 -12.26 13.01 -3.20
C GLU A 27 -11.32 12.27 -4.15
N GLN A 28 -10.66 13.02 -5.04
CA GLN A 28 -9.89 12.41 -6.12
C GLN A 28 -8.80 11.55 -5.49
N LYS A 29 -9.03 10.23 -5.52
CA LYS A 29 -8.13 9.26 -4.93
C LYS A 29 -6.74 9.46 -5.51
N GLY A 30 -5.76 9.68 -4.63
CA GLY A 30 -4.37 9.83 -5.04
C GLY A 30 -3.86 8.61 -5.82
N THR A 31 -2.83 8.81 -6.65
CA THR A 31 -2.14 7.70 -7.30
C THR A 31 -1.54 6.77 -6.25
N PRO A 32 -1.71 5.43 -6.36
CA PRO A 32 -1.04 4.48 -5.49
C PRO A 32 0.47 4.75 -5.42
N GLN A 33 1.05 4.65 -4.24
CA GLN A 33 2.47 4.88 -4.05
C GLN A 33 3.06 3.94 -3.00
N VAL A 34 4.38 3.77 -3.05
CA VAL A 34 5.08 2.77 -2.24
C VAL A 34 6.45 3.26 -1.76
N ILE A 35 6.85 2.77 -0.60
CA ILE A 35 8.25 2.65 -0.17
C ILE A 35 8.49 1.19 0.19
N PHE A 36 9.61 0.63 -0.29
CA PHE A 36 9.99 -0.76 -0.03
C PHE A 36 11.50 -0.87 0.15
N ASP A 37 11.95 -1.57 1.17
CA ASP A 37 13.34 -2.03 1.31
C ASP A 37 13.31 -3.45 1.84
N GLY A 38 13.85 -4.39 1.06
CA GLY A 38 13.79 -5.81 1.37
C GLY A 38 15.14 -6.51 1.23
N GLU A 39 15.39 -7.48 2.09
CA GLU A 39 16.60 -8.28 2.12
C GLU A 39 16.34 -9.75 2.44
N LEU A 40 17.25 -10.60 2.02
CA LEU A 40 17.34 -12.00 2.42
C LEU A 40 18.48 -12.17 3.41
N GLN A 41 18.23 -12.91 4.47
CA GLN A 41 19.21 -13.25 5.48
C GLN A 41 19.31 -14.77 5.66
N ARG A 42 20.43 -15.20 6.26
CA ARG A 42 20.56 -16.57 6.75
C ARG A 42 19.70 -16.73 8.00
N GLY A 43 18.56 -17.40 7.85
CA GLY A 43 17.75 -17.82 8.98
C GLY A 43 18.39 -18.98 9.76
N SER A 44 17.79 -19.29 10.91
CA SER A 44 18.22 -20.42 11.75
C SER A 44 17.98 -21.76 11.04
N GLY A 45 19.04 -22.39 10.54
CA GLY A 45 18.97 -23.72 9.89
C GLY A 45 18.68 -23.70 8.38
N ASN A 46 18.83 -22.55 7.71
CA ASN A 46 18.53 -22.39 6.28
C ASN A 46 19.81 -22.24 5.43
N ASP A 47 19.91 -22.96 4.30
CA ASP A 47 21.01 -22.86 3.31
C ASP A 47 20.86 -21.62 2.40
N CYS A 48 20.69 -20.43 3.00
CA CYS A 48 20.49 -19.21 2.23
C CYS A 48 21.77 -18.81 1.47
N LYS A 49 21.72 -18.92 0.14
CA LYS A 49 22.81 -18.56 -0.79
C LYS A 49 22.72 -17.12 -1.29
N ASP A 50 21.53 -16.52 -1.23
CA ASP A 50 21.22 -15.22 -1.80
C ASP A 50 21.14 -14.12 -0.74
N SER A 51 21.89 -14.25 0.36
CA SER A 51 21.86 -13.27 1.44
C SER A 51 22.27 -11.88 0.94
N GLY A 52 21.47 -10.86 1.25
CA GLY A 52 21.65 -9.47 0.85
C GLY A 52 20.35 -8.81 0.44
N ARG A 53 20.43 -7.54 0.05
CA ARG A 53 19.28 -6.75 -0.43
C ARG A 53 18.67 -7.37 -1.69
N ILE A 54 17.34 -7.51 -1.68
CA ILE A 54 16.54 -8.01 -2.81
C ILE A 54 16.37 -6.89 -3.84
N PHE A 55 15.78 -5.78 -3.41
CA PHE A 55 15.65 -4.49 -4.11
C PHE A 55 15.13 -3.42 -3.13
N GLN A 56 15.18 -2.16 -3.55
CA GLN A 56 14.67 -1.00 -2.80
C GLN A 56 13.88 -0.08 -3.74
N ILE A 57 12.84 0.56 -3.22
CA ILE A 57 12.06 1.63 -3.88
C ILE A 57 11.82 2.74 -2.87
N GLY A 58 12.22 3.96 -3.23
CA GLY A 58 12.05 5.13 -2.38
C GLY A 58 12.88 5.09 -1.09
N GLU A 59 12.55 5.97 -0.16
CA GLU A 59 13.27 6.13 1.11
C GLU A 59 12.29 6.34 2.26
N PHE A 60 12.42 5.59 3.37
CA PHE A 60 11.61 5.82 4.58
C PHE A 60 11.98 7.12 5.31
N GLY A 61 13.11 7.74 4.95
CA GLY A 61 13.66 8.88 5.66
C GLY A 61 14.34 8.50 6.97
N THR A 62 14.93 9.48 7.64
CA THR A 62 15.56 9.31 8.97
C THR A 62 15.15 10.49 9.84
N PRO A 63 14.25 10.28 10.83
CA PRO A 63 13.81 11.36 11.72
C PRO A 63 14.97 12.03 12.47
N ALA A 64 15.97 11.26 12.89
CA ALA A 64 17.17 11.79 13.56
C ALA A 64 18.00 12.75 12.69
N LEU A 65 17.82 12.70 11.36
CA LEU A 65 18.51 13.54 10.39
C LEU A 65 17.53 14.52 9.69
N GLU A 66 16.30 14.65 10.18
CA GLU A 66 15.23 15.48 9.56
C GLU A 66 14.98 15.14 8.08
N GLN A 67 15.29 13.91 7.67
CA GLN A 67 15.09 13.45 6.29
C GLN A 67 13.68 12.88 6.15
N ALA A 68 12.85 13.54 5.36
CA ALA A 68 11.49 13.10 5.05
C ALA A 68 11.48 11.81 4.22
N SER A 69 10.41 11.03 4.35
CA SER A 69 10.16 9.87 3.50
C SER A 69 9.89 10.29 2.05
N LYS A 70 10.41 9.54 1.09
CA LYS A 70 10.23 9.75 -0.36
C LYS A 70 9.54 8.52 -0.98
N PRO A 71 8.20 8.47 -1.01
CA PRO A 71 7.48 7.43 -1.74
C PRO A 71 7.59 7.64 -3.25
N ILE A 72 7.49 6.54 -4.00
CA ILE A 72 7.44 6.54 -5.46
C ILE A 72 6.04 6.13 -5.90
N LYS A 73 5.45 6.89 -6.84
CA LYS A 73 4.09 6.62 -7.32
C LYS A 73 4.09 5.55 -8.42
N ASP A 74 2.93 4.92 -8.58
CA ASP A 74 2.66 4.05 -9.72
C ASP A 74 2.94 4.78 -11.05
N GLY A 75 3.71 4.12 -11.92
CA GLY A 75 4.14 4.65 -13.22
C GLY A 75 5.36 5.57 -13.18
N GLU A 76 5.88 5.94 -12.01
CA GLU A 76 7.09 6.77 -11.91
C GLU A 76 8.38 5.95 -12.12
N GLY A 77 9.40 6.61 -12.66
CA GLY A 77 10.75 6.05 -12.79
C GLY A 77 11.52 6.08 -11.46
N PHE A 78 12.26 5.01 -11.17
CA PHE A 78 13.18 4.92 -10.04
C PHE A 78 14.44 4.15 -10.44
N GLU A 79 15.60 4.74 -10.21
CA GLU A 79 16.90 4.23 -10.68
C GLU A 79 16.90 3.87 -12.18
N GLN A 80 16.95 2.58 -12.51
CA GLN A 80 17.06 2.03 -13.86
C GLN A 80 15.73 1.47 -14.38
N GLY A 81 14.63 1.73 -13.68
CA GLY A 81 13.35 1.12 -14.02
C GLY A 81 12.12 1.98 -13.73
N THR A 82 10.96 1.43 -14.04
CA THR A 82 9.63 1.97 -13.79
C THR A 82 8.97 1.17 -12.67
N VAL A 83 8.34 1.88 -11.74
CA VAL A 83 7.59 1.29 -10.64
C VAL A 83 6.14 1.05 -11.08
N SER A 84 5.63 -0.14 -10.79
CA SER A 84 4.21 -0.45 -10.85
C SER A 84 3.70 -0.86 -9.48
N VAL A 85 2.64 -0.21 -9.00
CA VAL A 85 2.04 -0.42 -7.67
C VAL A 85 0.57 -0.78 -7.81
N ALA A 86 0.17 -1.91 -7.22
CA ALA A 86 -1.23 -2.26 -7.07
C ALA A 86 -1.51 -2.61 -5.61
N CYS A 87 -2.42 -1.88 -4.95
CA CYS A 87 -2.77 -2.15 -3.57
C CYS A 87 -4.23 -1.87 -3.22
N SER A 88 -4.74 -2.64 -2.26
CA SER A 88 -6.08 -2.59 -1.68
C SER A 88 -5.97 -2.79 -0.17
N VAL A 89 -6.56 -1.88 0.60
CA VAL A 89 -6.65 -1.95 2.06
C VAL A 89 -8.08 -1.56 2.44
N THR A 90 -8.94 -2.57 2.55
CA THR A 90 -10.39 -2.40 2.75
C THR A 90 -10.78 -2.81 4.16
N SER A 91 -11.75 -2.12 4.77
CA SER A 91 -12.24 -2.51 6.09
C SER A 91 -12.93 -3.88 6.04
N ALA A 92 -12.61 -4.76 7.00
CA ALA A 92 -13.16 -6.09 7.15
C ALA A 92 -13.94 -6.28 8.47
N GLY A 93 -13.95 -5.25 9.33
CA GLY A 93 -14.55 -5.29 10.66
C GLY A 93 -14.08 -4.12 11.52
N ALA A 94 -14.43 -4.13 12.80
CA ALA A 94 -13.88 -3.17 13.75
C ALA A 94 -12.37 -3.43 13.91
N ASP A 95 -11.55 -2.44 13.56
CA ASP A 95 -10.08 -2.48 13.60
C ASP A 95 -9.43 -3.60 12.76
N GLU A 96 -10.16 -4.21 11.82
CA GLU A 96 -9.67 -5.26 10.92
C GLU A 96 -9.72 -4.83 9.45
N PHE A 97 -8.68 -5.18 8.69
CA PHE A 97 -8.50 -4.78 7.31
C PHE A 97 -8.04 -5.96 6.45
N ASP A 98 -8.64 -6.11 5.28
CA ASP A 98 -8.14 -7.00 4.23
C ASP A 98 -7.09 -6.23 3.41
N VAL A 99 -5.85 -6.74 3.43
CA VAL A 99 -4.70 -6.12 2.76
C VAL A 99 -4.26 -7.00 1.61
N ALA A 100 -4.13 -6.40 0.44
CA ALA A 100 -3.43 -6.95 -0.71
C ALA A 100 -2.57 -5.84 -1.32
N GLY A 101 -1.25 -6.03 -1.38
CA GLY A 101 -0.32 -5.06 -1.93
C GLY A 101 0.69 -5.75 -2.82
N SER A 102 1.05 -5.14 -3.94
CA SER A 102 2.13 -5.59 -4.78
C SER A 102 2.86 -4.41 -5.40
N VAL A 103 4.16 -4.59 -5.58
CA VAL A 103 5.03 -3.66 -6.27
C VAL A 103 6.00 -4.41 -7.17
N ASN A 104 6.16 -3.93 -8.39
CA ASN A 104 7.21 -4.36 -9.31
C ASN A 104 8.06 -3.14 -9.69
N LEU A 105 9.36 -3.23 -9.47
CA LEU A 105 10.35 -2.36 -10.11
C LEU A 105 10.99 -3.15 -11.25
N ASP A 106 10.87 -2.65 -12.48
CA ASP A 106 11.62 -3.22 -13.59
C ASP A 106 13.11 -2.78 -13.58
N GLY A 107 13.85 -3.05 -14.65
CA GLY A 107 15.29 -2.77 -14.70
C GLY A 107 16.16 -3.81 -13.97
N ALA A 108 17.49 -3.66 -14.07
CA ALA A 108 18.44 -4.67 -13.63
C ALA A 108 18.55 -4.81 -12.10
N THR A 109 18.28 -3.73 -11.35
CA THR A 109 18.31 -3.68 -9.88
C THR A 109 16.93 -3.88 -9.26
N GLY A 110 15.90 -4.07 -10.08
CA GLY A 110 14.52 -4.20 -9.65
C GLY A 110 14.16 -5.56 -9.04
N GLY A 111 12.86 -5.72 -8.82
CA GLY A 111 12.31 -6.89 -8.17
C GLY A 111 10.80 -6.79 -8.05
N PHE A 112 10.21 -7.81 -7.45
CA PHE A 112 8.79 -7.83 -7.15
C PHE A 112 8.55 -8.24 -5.71
N PHE A 113 7.63 -7.53 -5.06
CA PHE A 113 7.13 -7.86 -3.74
C PHE A 113 5.61 -7.92 -3.78
N SER A 114 5.03 -8.92 -3.12
CA SER A 114 3.59 -9.03 -2.91
C SER A 114 3.31 -9.45 -1.47
N ILE A 115 2.24 -8.92 -0.91
CA ILE A 115 1.75 -9.20 0.43
C ILE A 115 0.24 -9.34 0.42
N LYS A 116 -0.27 -10.34 1.13
CA LYS A 116 -1.70 -10.56 1.31
C LYS A 116 -1.99 -11.11 2.70
N GLY A 117 -3.01 -10.58 3.36
CA GLY A 117 -3.47 -11.10 4.64
C GLY A 117 -4.49 -10.18 5.33
N LYS A 118 -4.91 -10.60 6.51
CA LYS A 118 -5.75 -9.79 7.41
C LYS A 118 -4.87 -9.06 8.40
N PHE A 119 -5.12 -7.76 8.56
CA PHE A 119 -4.37 -6.88 9.43
C PHE A 119 -5.29 -6.28 10.48
N LYS A 120 -4.72 -6.03 11.65
CA LYS A 120 -5.33 -5.30 12.76
C LYS A 120 -4.62 -3.98 12.95
N ALA A 121 -5.33 -2.99 13.48
CA ALA A 121 -4.76 -1.68 13.81
C ALA A 121 -3.62 -1.76 14.85
N THR A 122 -3.59 -2.82 15.67
CA THR A 122 -2.58 -3.03 16.72
C THR A 122 -2.09 -4.48 16.74
N GLY A 123 -0.99 -4.73 17.45
CA GLY A 123 -0.41 -6.06 17.63
C GLY A 123 0.43 -6.55 16.45
N GLU A 124 0.86 -7.80 16.52
CA GLU A 124 1.53 -8.50 15.41
C GLU A 124 0.49 -9.09 14.47
N GLN A 125 0.77 -9.01 13.17
CA GLN A 125 -0.09 -9.55 12.12
C GLN A 125 0.48 -10.89 11.69
N THR A 126 -0.30 -11.97 11.84
CA THR A 126 0.11 -13.34 11.51
C THR A 126 -0.76 -13.89 10.37
N GLY A 127 -0.39 -15.04 9.81
CA GLY A 127 -1.10 -15.61 8.67
C GLY A 127 -0.90 -14.79 7.40
N ILE A 128 0.23 -14.09 7.29
CA ILE A 128 0.54 -13.23 6.16
C ILE A 128 1.25 -14.06 5.10
N HIS A 129 0.75 -13.94 3.87
CA HIS A 129 1.40 -14.51 2.70
C HIS A 129 2.21 -13.43 2.00
N ALA A 130 3.46 -13.73 1.64
CA ALA A 130 4.29 -12.80 0.90
C ALA A 130 5.22 -13.51 -0.09
N ILE A 131 5.49 -12.81 -1.18
CA ILE A 131 6.40 -13.21 -2.26
C ILE A 131 7.43 -12.12 -2.44
N PHE A 132 8.69 -12.51 -2.56
CA PHE A 132 9.83 -11.63 -2.82
C PHE A 132 10.60 -12.15 -4.02
N SER A 133 10.94 -11.30 -4.96
CA SER A 133 11.81 -11.69 -6.07
C SER A 133 12.80 -10.58 -6.38
N SER A 134 14.01 -11.00 -6.78
CA SER A 134 15.06 -10.09 -7.23
C SER A 134 15.33 -10.33 -8.70
N ARG A 135 15.33 -9.27 -9.51
CA ARG A 135 15.76 -9.37 -10.91
C ARG A 135 17.25 -9.62 -11.03
N ARG A 136 18.04 -9.18 -10.04
CA ARG A 136 19.49 -9.37 -10.02
C ARG A 136 19.90 -10.84 -9.92
N SER A 137 19.26 -11.61 -9.03
CA SER A 137 19.51 -13.05 -8.92
C SER A 137 18.61 -13.89 -9.82
N GLY A 138 17.50 -13.31 -10.31
CA GLY A 138 16.47 -14.04 -11.06
C GLY A 138 15.65 -15.00 -10.18
N ASN A 139 15.83 -14.93 -8.86
CA ASN A 139 15.22 -15.84 -7.90
C ASN A 139 13.95 -15.23 -7.27
N SER A 140 13.03 -16.11 -6.92
CA SER A 140 11.79 -15.78 -6.20
C SER A 140 11.70 -16.65 -4.94
N TYR A 141 11.21 -16.03 -3.87
CA TYR A 141 11.10 -16.57 -2.53
C TYR A 141 9.68 -16.37 -2.04
N GLU A 142 9.06 -17.45 -1.57
CA GLU A 142 7.67 -17.45 -1.13
C GLU A 142 7.53 -18.19 0.20
N GLN A 143 6.80 -17.60 1.14
CA GLN A 143 6.41 -18.29 2.37
C GLN A 143 5.08 -19.04 2.14
N LYS A 144 5.16 -20.31 1.76
CA LYS A 144 4.00 -21.12 1.33
C LYS A 144 2.99 -21.41 2.44
N ASP A 145 3.44 -21.51 3.69
CA ASP A 145 2.58 -21.78 4.86
C ASP A 145 1.94 -20.51 5.43
N SER A 146 2.15 -19.34 4.81
CA SER A 146 1.68 -18.03 5.29
C SER A 146 2.15 -17.70 6.71
N ALA A 147 3.32 -18.21 7.12
CA ALA A 147 3.91 -17.93 8.42
C ALA A 147 4.70 -16.62 8.49
N CYS A 148 4.53 -15.69 7.53
CA CYS A 148 5.11 -14.36 7.68
C CYS A 148 4.41 -13.60 8.80
N ILE A 149 5.17 -12.78 9.49
CA ILE A 149 4.69 -11.91 10.57
C ILE A 149 4.96 -10.47 10.17
N VAL A 150 3.97 -9.59 10.31
CA VAL A 150 4.16 -8.14 10.20
C VAL A 150 4.10 -7.50 11.57
N ARG A 151 5.05 -6.59 11.84
CA ARG A 151 5.13 -5.81 13.07
C ARG A 151 5.07 -4.32 12.78
N TYR A 152 4.50 -3.58 13.73
CA TYR A 152 4.59 -2.12 13.78
C TYR A 152 5.66 -1.74 14.81
N THR A 153 6.88 -1.46 14.35
CA THR A 153 8.06 -1.16 15.16
C THR A 153 8.17 0.30 15.56
N THR A 154 7.45 1.19 14.86
CA THR A 154 7.42 2.63 15.13
C THR A 154 5.98 3.13 15.27
N SER A 155 5.79 4.27 15.94
CA SER A 155 4.46 4.86 16.15
C SER A 155 3.76 5.33 14.87
N ASN A 156 4.50 5.45 13.77
CA ASN A 156 3.96 5.87 12.47
C ASN A 156 3.51 4.69 11.60
N GLN A 157 3.85 3.46 12.00
CA GLN A 157 3.44 2.24 11.34
C GLN A 157 2.04 1.82 11.80
N GLY A 158 1.33 1.10 10.93
CA GLY A 158 -0.05 0.70 11.17
C GLY A 158 -0.80 0.39 9.88
N VAL A 159 -2.09 0.14 10.05
CA VAL A 159 -3.03 -0.10 8.94
C VAL A 159 -4.26 0.78 9.12
N ALA A 160 -4.80 1.27 8.00
CA ALA A 160 -6.06 1.97 7.93
C ALA A 160 -6.60 1.86 6.50
N ALA A 161 -7.87 2.19 6.27
CA ALA A 161 -8.43 2.20 4.91
C ALA A 161 -7.52 3.02 3.97
N GLY A 162 -7.11 2.40 2.87
CA GLY A 162 -6.25 3.00 1.85
C GLY A 162 -4.75 3.06 2.15
N ARG A 163 -4.27 2.56 3.30
CA ARG A 163 -2.82 2.54 3.61
C ARG A 163 -2.39 1.43 4.57
N VAL A 164 -1.17 0.95 4.41
CA VAL A 164 -0.55 0.00 5.33
C VAL A 164 0.96 0.24 5.38
N TRP A 165 1.54 0.19 6.57
CA TRP A 165 2.98 0.30 6.79
C TRP A 165 3.40 -0.63 7.94
N GLY A 166 4.38 -1.49 7.69
CA GLY A 166 5.04 -2.26 8.73
C GLY A 166 6.35 -2.89 8.27
N GLU A 167 6.90 -3.73 9.13
CA GLU A 167 8.03 -4.61 8.84
C GLU A 167 7.55 -6.05 8.78
N ILE A 168 7.81 -6.72 7.65
CA ILE A 168 7.50 -8.14 7.44
C ILE A 168 8.75 -9.00 7.67
N THR A 169 8.57 -10.11 8.38
CA THR A 169 9.57 -11.17 8.51
C THR A 169 8.93 -12.50 8.09
N CYS A 170 9.53 -13.16 7.11
CA CYS A 170 9.17 -14.50 6.66
C CYS A 170 10.33 -15.44 7.00
N PRO A 171 10.21 -16.28 8.05
CA PRO A 171 11.33 -17.04 8.60
C PRO A 171 11.87 -18.14 7.66
N LYS A 172 11.06 -18.55 6.69
CA LYS A 172 11.40 -19.64 5.77
C LYS A 172 10.79 -19.41 4.39
N ALA A 173 11.18 -18.31 3.74
CA ALA A 173 10.80 -18.06 2.37
C ALA A 173 11.56 -19.04 1.46
N GLU A 174 10.83 -19.84 0.69
CA GLU A 174 11.38 -20.92 -0.14
C GLU A 174 11.54 -20.47 -1.59
N ASN A 175 12.69 -20.78 -2.18
CA ASN A 175 12.90 -20.75 -3.62
C ASN A 175 12.78 -22.18 -4.15
N THR A 176 11.69 -22.47 -4.85
CA THR A 176 11.39 -23.79 -5.42
C THR A 176 12.35 -24.19 -6.52
N ASN A 177 12.89 -23.24 -7.27
CA ASN A 177 13.82 -23.51 -8.38
C ASN A 177 15.21 -23.86 -7.87
N ALA A 178 15.67 -23.19 -6.83
CA ALA A 178 17.00 -23.39 -6.24
C ALA A 178 17.02 -24.42 -5.11
N GLN A 179 15.86 -24.92 -4.66
CA GLN A 179 15.70 -25.79 -3.50
C GLN A 179 16.39 -25.23 -2.23
N THR A 180 16.34 -23.90 -2.05
CA THR A 180 16.90 -23.21 -0.88
C THR A 180 15.83 -22.43 -0.14
N SER A 181 16.04 -22.19 1.14
CA SER A 181 15.24 -21.28 1.95
C SER A 181 16.10 -20.14 2.49
N CYS A 182 15.48 -18.98 2.64
CA CYS A 182 16.07 -17.81 3.28
C CYS A 182 15.07 -17.24 4.28
N GLU A 183 15.57 -16.51 5.26
CA GLU A 183 14.72 -15.57 5.99
C GLU A 183 14.58 -14.31 5.13
N ALA A 184 13.35 -13.88 4.87
CA ALA A 184 13.09 -12.64 4.12
C ALA A 184 12.58 -11.58 5.08
N ILE A 185 13.20 -10.41 5.06
CA ILE A 185 12.84 -9.27 5.90
C ILE A 185 12.62 -8.07 4.98
N ALA A 186 11.55 -7.32 5.20
CA ALA A 186 11.36 -6.06 4.49
C ALA A 186 10.57 -5.04 5.31
N GLN A 187 10.84 -3.77 5.06
CA GLN A 187 9.95 -2.68 5.46
C GLN A 187 9.16 -2.23 4.24
N PHE A 188 7.85 -2.07 4.38
CA PHE A 188 6.97 -1.67 3.29
C PHE A 188 5.97 -0.60 3.76
N ARG A 189 5.64 0.34 2.88
CA ARG A 189 4.55 1.30 3.07
C ARG A 189 3.82 1.47 1.76
N PHE A 190 2.54 1.08 1.72
CA PHE A 190 1.64 1.34 0.62
C PHE A 190 0.62 2.40 1.01
N GLU A 191 0.37 3.35 0.12
CA GLU A 191 -0.56 4.45 0.35
C GLU A 191 -1.42 4.71 -0.89
N ASN A 192 -2.52 5.43 -0.69
CA ASN A 192 -3.53 5.69 -1.71
C ASN A 192 -4.08 4.40 -2.35
N CYS A 193 -4.16 3.33 -1.56
CA CYS A 193 -4.70 2.04 -1.97
C CYS A 193 -6.21 2.09 -2.17
N VAL A 194 -6.75 1.15 -2.94
CA VAL A 194 -8.21 0.93 -3.02
C VAL A 194 -8.77 0.65 -1.62
N GLN A 195 -9.94 1.21 -1.31
CA GLN A 195 -10.61 1.12 -0.01
C GLN A 195 -11.95 0.39 -0.14
#